data_AF-A0A259SHK6-F1
#
_entry.id   AF-A0A259SHK6-F1
#
_cell.length_a   1.000
_cell.length_b   1.000
_cell.length_c   1.000
_cell.angle_alpha   90.00
_cell.angle_beta   90.00
_cell.angle_gamma   90.00
#
_symmetry.space_group_name_H-M   'P 1'
#
loop_
_entity.id
_entity.type
_entity.pdbx_description
1 polymer ?
#
loop_
_entity_poly.entity_id
_entity_poly.type
_entity_poly.pdbx_seq_one_letter_code
_entity_poly.pdbx_strand_id
1 'polypeptide(L)'
;MSITEEARGELAQRVAFSAFAYYPEIHADEITFDLQQEISWCLEPAAGQFADEDTHLLRDLVARTIIDPTAYREVLNDTLDSLIDDPAADPDGHGE
;
A
#
# COMPACT_ATOMS: atom_id res chain seq x y z
N MET A 1 4.30 9.08 12.53
CA MET A 1 5.37 9.05 11.52
C MET A 1 4.68 8.53 10.29
N SER A 2 4.67 9.32 9.25
CA SER A 2 3.56 9.38 8.30
C SER A 2 4.14 9.43 6.89
N ILE A 3 3.42 8.91 5.90
CA ILE A 3 3.88 8.84 4.51
C ILE A 3 3.50 10.09 3.72
N THR A 4 4.27 10.39 2.67
CA THR A 4 3.92 11.47 1.73
C THR A 4 2.78 11.06 0.80
N GLU A 5 2.03 12.04 0.28
CA GLU A 5 0.99 11.81 -0.74
C GLU A 5 1.56 11.12 -1.99
N GLU A 6 2.78 11.50 -2.42
CA GLU A 6 3.48 10.87 -3.54
C GLU A 6 3.75 9.39 -3.27
N ALA A 7 4.28 9.05 -2.09
CA ALA A 7 4.57 7.67 -1.70
C ALA A 7 3.28 6.83 -1.60
N ARG A 8 2.19 7.42 -1.07
CA ARG A 8 0.86 6.79 -1.02
C ARG A 8 0.32 6.51 -2.42
N GLY A 9 0.40 7.48 -3.33
CA GLY A 9 -0.05 7.35 -4.71
C GLY A 9 0.71 6.25 -5.46
N GLU A 10 2.04 6.26 -5.36
CA GLU A 10 2.89 5.28 -6.01
C GLU A 10 2.67 3.87 -5.45
N LEU A 11 2.58 3.70 -4.13
CA LEU A 11 2.26 2.42 -3.49
C LEU A 11 0.92 1.89 -4.01
N ALA A 12 -0.14 2.70 -4.00
CA ALA A 12 -1.46 2.29 -4.48
C ALA A 12 -1.44 1.87 -5.96
N GLN A 13 -0.69 2.60 -6.80
CA GLN A 13 -0.52 2.25 -8.21
C GLN A 13 0.19 0.91 -8.38
N ARG A 14 1.27 0.67 -7.64
CA ARG A 14 2.02 -0.60 -7.68
C ARG A 14 1.16 -1.77 -7.26
N VAL A 15 0.37 -1.63 -6.18
CA VAL A 15 -0.56 -2.67 -5.74
C VAL A 15 -1.62 -2.97 -6.80
N ALA A 16 -2.19 -1.94 -7.42
CA ALA A 16 -3.17 -2.13 -8.50
C ALA A 16 -2.56 -2.87 -9.71
N PHE A 17 -1.31 -2.56 -10.05
CA PHE A 17 -0.58 -3.25 -11.11
C PHE A 17 -0.32 -4.72 -10.76
N SER A 18 0.20 -5.01 -9.57
CA SER A 18 0.45 -6.39 -9.11
C SER A 18 -0.85 -7.20 -9.01
N ALA A 19 -1.95 -6.60 -8.55
CA ALA A 19 -3.27 -7.24 -8.53
C ALA A 19 -3.79 -7.56 -9.93
N PHE A 20 -3.57 -6.68 -10.90
CA PHE A 20 -3.90 -6.93 -12.31
C PHE A 20 -3.04 -8.04 -12.94
N ALA A 21 -1.78 -8.15 -12.52
CA ALA A 21 -0.85 -9.18 -12.96
C ALA A 21 -1.03 -10.54 -12.27
N TYR A 22 -1.78 -10.60 -11.16
CA TYR A 22 -2.02 -11.82 -10.40
C TYR A 22 -3.11 -12.68 -11.04
N TYR A 23 -2.74 -13.89 -11.48
CA TYR A 23 -3.67 -14.88 -12.05
C TYR A 23 -3.68 -16.16 -11.20
N PRO A 24 -4.68 -16.36 -10.32
CA PRO A 24 -4.68 -17.48 -9.38
C PRO A 24 -4.67 -18.85 -10.07
N GLU A 25 -5.19 -18.94 -11.29
CA GLU A 25 -5.24 -20.18 -12.08
C GLU A 25 -3.87 -20.58 -12.69
N ILE A 26 -2.92 -19.65 -12.81
CA ILE A 26 -1.59 -19.88 -13.43
C ILE A 26 -0.54 -20.20 -12.36
N HIS A 27 -0.66 -19.64 -11.15
CA HIS A 27 0.34 -19.73 -10.09
C HIS A 27 0.31 -21.03 -9.27
N ALA A 28 -0.44 -22.05 -9.70
CA ALA A 28 -0.44 -23.36 -9.05
C ALA A 28 0.82 -24.21 -9.38
N ASP A 29 1.52 -23.92 -10.48
CA ASP A 29 2.69 -24.71 -10.95
C ASP A 29 3.83 -23.85 -11.57
N GLU A 30 3.61 -22.56 -11.87
CA GLU A 30 4.63 -21.67 -12.44
C GLU A 30 5.31 -20.74 -11.43
N ILE A 31 6.65 -20.73 -11.46
CA ILE A 31 7.59 -20.02 -10.58
C ILE A 31 7.64 -18.51 -10.85
N THR A 32 6.87 -17.98 -11.81
CA THR A 32 7.12 -16.64 -12.37
C THR A 32 6.58 -15.49 -11.52
N PHE A 33 5.59 -15.71 -10.65
CA PHE A 33 5.03 -14.65 -9.80
C PHE A 33 5.39 -14.88 -8.33
N ASP A 34 6.42 -14.18 -7.88
CA ASP A 34 6.83 -14.22 -6.48
C ASP A 34 6.09 -13.14 -5.68
N LEU A 35 5.01 -13.54 -5.00
CA LEU A 35 4.17 -12.63 -4.23
C LEU A 35 4.97 -11.85 -3.18
N GLN A 36 6.03 -12.42 -2.60
CA GLN A 36 6.84 -11.73 -1.58
C GLN A 36 7.70 -10.62 -2.20
N GLN A 37 8.25 -10.84 -3.39
CA GLN A 37 8.95 -9.84 -4.17
C GLN A 37 8.00 -8.72 -4.60
N GLU A 38 6.80 -9.06 -5.08
CA GLU A 38 5.78 -8.08 -5.47
C GLU A 38 5.35 -7.20 -4.28
N ILE A 39 5.12 -7.79 -3.10
CA ILE A 39 4.80 -7.03 -1.89
C ILE A 39 5.96 -6.08 -1.52
N SER A 40 7.19 -6.58 -1.55
CA SER A 40 8.38 -5.76 -1.27
C SER A 40 8.47 -4.58 -2.24
N TRP A 41 8.30 -4.85 -3.54
CA TRP A 41 8.30 -3.83 -4.58
C TRP A 41 7.18 -2.79 -4.41
N CYS A 42 5.98 -3.21 -3.99
CA CYS A 42 4.88 -2.28 -3.71
C CYS A 42 5.19 -1.34 -2.54
N LEU A 43 5.93 -1.79 -1.53
CA LEU A 43 6.22 -1.03 -0.31
C LEU A 43 7.45 -0.11 -0.43
N GLU A 44 8.35 -0.36 -1.39
CA GLU A 44 9.54 0.46 -1.67
C GLU A 44 9.31 2.00 -1.69
N PRO A 45 8.22 2.55 -2.27
CA PRO A 45 8.00 4.00 -2.32
C PRO A 45 7.91 4.67 -0.94
N ALA A 46 7.49 3.90 0.06
CA ALA A 46 7.29 4.36 1.43
C ALA A 46 8.26 3.69 2.42
N ALA A 47 9.28 2.99 1.90
CA ALA A 47 10.31 2.36 2.73
C ALA A 47 11.01 3.40 3.62
N GLY A 48 11.10 3.11 4.92
CA GLY A 48 11.69 4.01 5.92
C GLY A 48 10.80 5.17 6.37
N GLN A 49 9.56 5.28 5.87
CA GLN A 49 8.58 6.26 6.30
C GLN A 49 7.58 5.71 7.34
N PHE A 50 7.45 4.38 7.41
CA PHE A 50 6.57 3.67 8.34
C PHE A 50 7.24 3.38 9.69
N ALA A 51 6.44 3.22 10.74
CA ALA A 51 6.86 2.45 11.90
C ALA A 51 6.92 0.94 11.55
N ASP A 52 7.73 0.19 12.29
CA ASP A 52 7.90 -1.26 12.08
C ASP A 52 6.55 -2.00 12.17
N GLU A 53 5.68 -1.58 13.10
CA GLU A 53 4.34 -2.14 13.29
C GLU A 53 3.41 -1.91 12.08
N ASP A 54 3.41 -0.70 11.52
CA ASP A 54 2.62 -0.36 10.33
C ASP A 54 3.11 -1.13 9.10
N THR A 55 4.42 -1.39 9.02
CA THR A 55 5.04 -2.14 7.93
C THR A 55 4.49 -3.58 7.87
N HIS A 56 4.34 -4.23 9.02
CA HIS A 56 3.78 -5.59 9.07
C HIS A 56 2.30 -5.64 8.66
N LEU A 57 1.50 -4.68 9.13
CA LEU A 57 0.09 -4.58 8.78
C LEU A 57 -0.10 -4.31 7.29
N LEU A 58 0.67 -3.37 6.73
CA LEU A 58 0.64 -3.04 5.32
C LEU A 58 1.10 -4.22 4.45
N ARG A 59 2.10 -4.97 4.88
CA ARG A 59 2.55 -6.17 4.15
C ARG A 59 1.41 -7.18 3.97
N ASP A 60 0.66 -7.46 5.03
CA ASP A 60 -0.49 -8.36 4.99
C ASP A 60 -1.63 -7.80 4.13
N LEU A 61 -1.95 -6.52 4.30
CA LEU A 61 -3.03 -5.88 3.56
C LEU A 61 -2.73 -5.77 2.06
N VAL A 62 -1.49 -5.47 1.69
CA VAL A 62 -1.02 -5.48 0.28
C VAL A 62 -1.12 -6.88 -0.30
N ALA A 63 -0.67 -7.91 0.42
CA ALA A 63 -0.77 -9.30 -0.04
C ALA A 63 -2.23 -9.68 -0.35
N ARG A 64 -3.15 -9.37 0.57
CA ARG A 64 -4.58 -9.64 0.41
C ARG A 64 -5.19 -8.84 -0.74
N THR A 65 -4.77 -7.60 -0.92
CA THR A 65 -5.27 -6.74 -2.01
C THR A 65 -4.77 -7.18 -3.37
N ILE A 66 -3.55 -7.72 -3.47
CA ILE A 66 -3.05 -8.33 -4.72
C ILE A 66 -3.88 -9.56 -5.09
N ILE A 67 -4.21 -10.41 -4.10
CA ILE A 67 -4.96 -11.66 -4.32
C ILE A 67 -6.44 -11.39 -4.62
N ASP A 68 -7.06 -10.49 -3.88
CA ASP A 68 -8.48 -10.16 -4.01
C ASP A 68 -8.74 -8.65 -3.89
N PRO A 69 -8.41 -7.87 -4.94
CA PRO A 69 -8.58 -6.42 -4.91
C PRO A 69 -10.03 -5.99 -4.71
N THR A 70 -11.01 -6.85 -5.05
CA THR A 70 -12.43 -6.54 -4.89
C THR A 70 -12.86 -6.49 -3.43
N ALA A 71 -12.24 -7.30 -2.56
CA ALA A 71 -12.53 -7.34 -1.14
C ALA A 71 -11.71 -6.33 -0.32
N TYR A 72 -10.47 -6.04 -0.72
CA TYR A 72 -9.52 -5.31 0.13
C TYR A 72 -9.14 -3.91 -0.35
N ARG A 73 -9.52 -3.51 -1.58
CA ARG A 73 -9.22 -2.17 -2.13
C ARG A 73 -9.61 -1.03 -1.19
N GLU A 74 -10.81 -1.07 -0.63
CA GLU A 74 -11.33 0.03 0.19
C GLU A 74 -10.52 0.16 1.48
N VAL A 75 -10.31 -0.96 2.17
CA VAL A 75 -9.53 -1.04 3.41
C VAL A 75 -8.09 -0.60 3.17
N LEU A 76 -7.48 -0.95 2.03
CA LEU A 76 -6.16 -0.48 1.67
C LEU A 76 -6.11 1.04 1.52
N ASN A 77 -7.06 1.64 0.81
CA ASN A 77 -7.07 3.10 0.63
C ASN A 77 -7.29 3.82 1.96
N ASP A 78 -8.25 3.38 2.77
CA ASP A 78 -8.51 3.94 4.11
C ASP A 78 -7.26 3.87 5.00
N THR A 79 -6.58 2.72 5.01
CA THR A 79 -5.33 2.54 5.76
C THR A 79 -4.26 3.49 5.26
N LEU A 80 -4.05 3.60 3.94
CA LEU A 80 -3.03 4.48 3.38
C LEU A 80 -3.34 5.96 3.65
N ASP A 81 -4.60 6.38 3.53
CA ASP A 81 -5.02 7.76 3.82
C ASP A 81 -4.88 8.09 5.31
N SER A 82 -5.08 7.12 6.21
CA SER A 82 -4.83 7.31 7.65
C SER A 82 -3.34 7.50 8.01
N LEU A 83 -2.44 7.10 7.11
CA LEU A 83 -1.00 7.17 7.29
C LEU A 83 -0.38 8.43 6.67
N ILE A 84 -1.14 9.22 5.92
CA ILE A 84 -0.65 10.48 5.34
C ILE A 84 -0.44 11.49 6.46
N ASP A 85 0.73 12.14 6.49
CA ASP A 85 0.89 13.36 7.31
C ASP A 85 0.12 14.48 6.62
N ASP A 86 -0.79 15.15 7.32
CA ASP A 86 -1.40 16.36 6.81
C ASP A 86 -0.51 17.57 7.18
N PRO A 87 0.28 18.14 6.24
CA PRO A 87 1.06 19.35 6.52
C PRO A 87 0.17 20.61 6.60
N ALA A 88 -1.13 20.50 6.33
CA ALA A 88 -2.10 21.59 6.38
C ALA A 88 -2.89 21.65 7.70
N ALA A 89 -2.64 20.73 8.64
CA ALA A 89 -3.03 20.81 10.03
C ALA A 89 -2.13 21.84 10.74
N ASP A 90 -2.09 23.04 10.19
CA ASP A 90 -1.55 24.23 10.83
C ASP A 90 -2.43 24.53 12.07
N PRO A 91 -1.87 24.46 13.29
CA PRO A 91 -2.60 24.76 14.52
C PRO A 91 -2.86 26.27 14.73
N ASP A 92 -2.47 27.13 13.78
CA ASP A 92 -2.41 28.59 13.91
C ASP A 92 -3.00 29.34 12.68
N GLY A 93 -4.04 28.80 12.04
CA GLY A 93 -4.80 29.49 10.98
C GLY A 93 -5.90 30.39 11.56
N HIS A 94 -5.54 31.62 11.91
CA HIS A 94 -6.41 32.66 12.46
C HIS A 94 -7.79 32.74 11.76
N GLY A 95 -8.86 32.67 12.56
CA GLY A 95 -10.20 32.99 12.11
C GLY A 95 -10.31 34.45 11.65
N GLU A 96 -11.09 34.64 10.59
CA GLU A 96 -11.67 35.92 10.21
C GLU A 96 -13.20 35.76 10.06
#